data_AF-A0A6J4PV73-F1
#
_entry.id   AF-A0A6J4PV73-F1
#
_cell.length_a   1.000
_cell.length_b   1.000
_cell.length_c   1.000
_cell.angle_alpha   90.00
_cell.angle_beta   90.00
_cell.angle_gamma   90.00
#
_symmetry.space_group_name_H-M   'P 1'
#
loop_
_entity.id
_entity.type
_entity.pdbx_description
1 polymer ?
#
loop_
_entity_poly.entity_id
_entity_poly.type
_entity_poly.pdbx_seq_one_letter_code
_entity_poly.pdbx_strand_id
1 'polypeptide(L)'
;MTRDDYQQMRSMYADVDELCQGVEGAASDAETEERLRSLVGLFRDQQREPEQIRSFVQHLGVQDEVIARVLGEAPSGEDAEDGTGIA
;
A
#
# COMPACT_ATOMS: atom_id res chain seq x y z
N MET A 1 -0.67 -27.99 -11.08
CA MET A 1 -1.30 -26.70 -11.37
C MET A 1 -2.35 -26.92 -12.44
N THR A 2 -3.59 -26.65 -12.09
CA THR A 2 -4.77 -26.85 -12.93
C THR A 2 -5.02 -25.61 -13.81
N ARG A 3 -5.93 -25.75 -14.78
CA ARG A 3 -6.34 -24.61 -15.61
C ARG A 3 -7.00 -23.50 -14.78
N ASP A 4 -7.76 -23.89 -13.77
CA ASP A 4 -8.40 -22.99 -12.81
C ASP A 4 -7.37 -22.21 -11.99
N ASP A 5 -6.30 -22.86 -11.51
CA ASP A 5 -5.20 -22.17 -10.80
C ASP A 5 -4.54 -21.10 -11.69
N TYR A 6 -4.36 -21.40 -12.97
CA TYR A 6 -3.82 -20.43 -13.93
C TYR A 6 -4.76 -19.26 -14.18
N GLN A 7 -6.06 -19.52 -14.32
CA GLN A 7 -7.06 -18.47 -14.51
C GLN A 7 -7.17 -17.57 -13.28
N GLN A 8 -7.12 -18.13 -12.08
CA GLN A 8 -7.15 -17.37 -10.83
C GLN A 8 -5.91 -16.47 -10.70
N MET A 9 -4.71 -17.01 -10.96
CA MET A 9 -3.49 -16.18 -10.94
C MET A 9 -3.56 -15.07 -11.99
N ARG A 10 -4.02 -15.37 -13.20
CA ARG A 10 -4.15 -14.36 -14.25
C ARG A 10 -5.17 -13.27 -13.87
N SER A 11 -6.26 -13.63 -13.20
CA SER A 11 -7.23 -12.64 -12.69
C SER A 11 -6.57 -11.73 -11.66
N MET A 12 -5.86 -12.29 -10.67
CA MET A 12 -5.16 -11.48 -9.68
C MET A 12 -4.13 -10.54 -10.29
N TYR A 13 -3.36 -10.98 -11.29
CA TYR A 13 -2.41 -10.09 -11.96
C TYR A 13 -3.09 -8.99 -12.75
N ALA A 14 -4.25 -9.26 -13.35
CA ALA A 14 -5.04 -8.23 -14.03
C ALA A 14 -5.62 -7.21 -13.05
N ASP A 15 -6.11 -7.67 -11.89
CA ASP A 15 -6.64 -6.79 -10.84
C ASP A 15 -5.52 -5.88 -10.28
N VAL A 16 -4.32 -6.42 -10.05
CA VAL A 16 -3.16 -5.62 -9.63
C VAL A 16 -2.74 -4.61 -10.69
N ASP A 17 -2.70 -5.01 -11.96
CA ASP A 17 -2.34 -4.11 -13.09
C ASP A 17 -3.34 -2.95 -13.23
N GLU A 18 -4.64 -3.23 -13.15
CA GLU A 18 -5.69 -2.20 -13.20
C GLU A 18 -5.57 -1.22 -12.03
N LEU A 19 -5.34 -1.72 -10.82
CA LEU A 19 -5.18 -0.89 -9.63
C LEU A 19 -3.91 -0.03 -9.70
N CYS A 20 -2.80 -0.56 -10.22
CA CYS A 20 -1.57 0.20 -10.45
C CYS A 20 -1.79 1.33 -11.46
N GLN A 21 -2.40 1.02 -12.62
CA GLN A 21 -2.73 2.03 -13.64
C GLN A 21 -3.66 3.11 -13.09
N GLY A 22 -4.60 2.70 -12.23
CA GLY A 22 -5.48 3.63 -11.55
C GLY A 22 -4.72 4.58 -10.62
N VAL A 23 -3.75 4.09 -9.85
CA VAL A 23 -2.91 4.93 -8.99
C VAL A 23 -2.04 5.89 -9.82
N GLU A 24 -1.42 5.41 -10.90
CA GLU A 24 -0.58 6.23 -11.79
C GLU A 24 -1.38 7.29 -12.57
N GLY A 25 -2.63 6.97 -12.94
CA GLY A 25 -3.53 7.86 -13.66
C GLY A 25 -4.34 8.81 -12.78
N ALA A 26 -4.17 8.76 -11.45
CA ALA A 26 -4.95 9.56 -10.54
C ALA A 26 -4.62 11.06 -10.65
N ALA A 27 -5.65 11.89 -10.77
CA ALA A 27 -5.49 13.33 -10.96
C ALA A 27 -5.42 14.13 -9.63
N SER A 28 -5.67 13.48 -8.50
CA SER A 28 -5.69 14.11 -7.17
C SER A 28 -5.25 13.14 -6.08
N ASP A 29 -4.67 13.66 -5.00
CA ASP A 29 -4.22 12.85 -3.86
C ASP A 29 -5.37 12.04 -3.23
N ALA A 30 -6.60 12.55 -3.25
CA ALA A 30 -7.77 11.83 -2.74
C ALA A 30 -8.11 10.59 -3.60
N GLU A 31 -8.00 10.71 -4.93
CA GLU A 31 -8.21 9.60 -5.87
C GLU A 31 -7.07 8.58 -5.79
N THR A 32 -5.83 9.07 -5.66
CA THR A 32 -4.65 8.23 -5.40
C THR A 32 -4.85 7.44 -4.10
N GLU A 33 -5.28 8.10 -3.02
CA GLU A 33 -5.49 7.47 -1.71
C GLU A 33 -6.58 6.37 -1.77
N GLU A 34 -7.70 6.64 -2.44
CA GLU A 34 -8.77 5.66 -2.63
C GLU A 34 -8.27 4.41 -3.38
N ARG A 35 -7.61 4.61 -4.53
CA ARG A 35 -7.10 3.49 -5.33
C ARG A 35 -5.98 2.72 -4.63
N LEU A 36 -5.12 3.43 -3.90
CA LEU A 36 -4.07 2.82 -3.11
C LEU A 36 -4.65 1.97 -1.97
N ARG A 37 -5.73 2.40 -1.31
CA ARG A 37 -6.41 1.56 -0.29
C ARG A 37 -6.92 0.25 -0.87
N SER A 38 -7.49 0.27 -2.07
CA SER A 38 -7.96 -0.94 -2.75
C SER A 38 -6.80 -1.89 -3.07
N LEU A 39 -5.69 -1.36 -3.59
CA LEU A 39 -4.47 -2.13 -3.87
C LEU A 39 -3.86 -2.75 -2.60
N VAL A 40 -3.75 -1.96 -1.53
CA VAL A 40 -3.28 -2.44 -0.22
C VAL A 40 -4.21 -3.50 0.35
N GLY A 41 -5.53 -3.33 0.21
CA GLY A 41 -6.53 -4.33 0.60
C GLY A 41 -6.30 -5.68 -0.09
N LEU A 42 -6.10 -5.65 -1.42
CA LEU A 42 -5.80 -6.85 -2.20
C LEU A 42 -4.52 -7.55 -1.71
N PHE A 43 -3.46 -6.81 -1.41
CA PHE A 43 -2.23 -7.41 -0.88
C PHE A 43 -2.39 -7.97 0.54
N ARG A 44 -3.20 -7.33 1.38
CA ARG A 44 -3.54 -7.86 2.71
C ARG A 44 -4.32 -9.17 2.61
N ASP A 45 -5.28 -9.26 1.70
CA ASP A 45 -6.04 -10.49 1.43
C ASP A 45 -5.12 -11.62 0.91
N GLN A 46 -4.06 -11.26 0.18
CA GLN A 46 -3.01 -12.18 -0.25
C GLN A 46 -1.99 -12.51 0.85
N GLN A 47 -2.16 -12.02 2.09
CA GLN A 47 -1.25 -12.23 3.21
C GLN A 47 0.20 -11.79 2.88
N ARG A 48 0.35 -10.68 2.16
CA ARG A 48 1.67 -10.06 1.94
C ARG A 48 2.15 -9.36 3.20
N GLU A 49 3.46 -9.40 3.43
CA GLU A 49 4.07 -8.74 4.58
C GLU A 49 3.95 -7.20 4.46
N PRO A 50 3.71 -6.47 5.56
CA PRO A 50 3.56 -5.01 5.54
C PRO A 50 4.71 -4.27 4.85
N GLU A 51 5.95 -4.72 5.04
CA GLU A 51 7.15 -4.15 4.43
C GLU A 51 7.17 -4.34 2.91
N GLN A 52 6.65 -5.48 2.43
CA GLN A 52 6.51 -5.75 1.00
C GLN A 52 5.45 -4.84 0.38
N ILE A 53 4.32 -4.68 1.07
CA ILE A 53 3.25 -3.76 0.64
C ILE A 53 3.80 -2.34 0.57
N ARG A 54 4.47 -1.87 1.64
CA ARG A 54 5.08 -0.53 1.70
C ARG A 54 6.09 -0.32 0.59
N SER A 55 7.00 -1.27 0.39
CA SER A 55 8.00 -1.18 -0.68
C SER A 55 7.33 -1.10 -2.06
N PHE A 56 6.28 -1.89 -2.30
CA PHE A 56 5.55 -1.86 -3.57
C PHE A 56 4.89 -0.52 -3.83
N VAL A 57 4.15 0.04 -2.86
CA VAL A 57 3.47 1.33 -3.04
C VAL A 57 4.45 2.50 -3.16
N GLN A 58 5.64 2.42 -2.54
CA GLN A 58 6.71 3.39 -2.76
C GLN A 58 7.26 3.34 -4.20
N HIS A 59 7.34 2.15 -4.81
CA HIS A 59 7.77 2.01 -6.22
C HIS A 59 6.77 2.62 -7.21
N LEU A 60 5.49 2.75 -6.83
CA LEU A 60 4.47 3.42 -7.64
C LEU A 60 4.61 4.95 -7.65
N GLY A 61 5.61 5.51 -6.96
CA GLY A 61 5.87 6.95 -6.94
C GLY A 61 4.87 7.75 -6.10
N VAL A 62 4.10 7.08 -5.25
CA VAL A 62 3.14 7.73 -4.35
C VAL A 62 3.88 8.45 -3.22
N GLN A 63 3.34 9.60 -2.80
CA GLN A 63 3.90 10.39 -1.70
C GLN A 63 3.90 9.59 -0.38
N ASP A 64 4.97 9.68 0.40
CA ASP A 64 5.12 8.91 1.66
C ASP A 64 4.02 9.24 2.67
N GLU A 65 3.54 10.49 2.70
CA GLU A 65 2.40 10.90 3.55
C GLU A 65 1.10 10.16 3.20
N VAL A 66 0.83 9.95 1.92
CA VAL A 66 -0.34 9.21 1.43
C VAL A 66 -0.17 7.73 1.74
N ILE A 67 1.04 7.18 1.54
CA ILE A 67 1.37 5.79 1.88
C ILE A 67 1.15 5.53 3.37
N ALA A 68 1.73 6.37 4.25
CA ALA A 68 1.60 6.24 5.69
C ALA A 68 0.13 6.28 6.12
N ARG A 69 -0.67 7.21 5.57
CA ARG A 69 -2.10 7.32 5.85
C ARG A 69 -2.89 6.07 5.43
N VAL A 70 -2.58 5.51 4.26
CA VAL A 70 -3.24 4.29 3.74
C VAL A 70 -2.85 3.05 4.55
N LEU A 71 -1.57 2.95 4.92
CA LEU A 71 -1.07 1.84 5.73
C LEU A 71 -1.50 1.95 7.20
N GLY A 72 -1.93 3.13 7.65
CA GLY A 72 -2.27 3.40 9.05
C GLY A 72 -1.02 3.57 9.93
N GLU A 73 0.09 3.95 9.32
CA GLU A 73 1.34 4.26 10.02
C GLU A 73 1.21 5.64 10.68
N ALA A 74 1.69 5.77 11.92
CA ALA A 74 1.77 7.08 12.55
C ALA A 74 2.68 7.99 11.73
N PRO A 75 2.37 9.30 11.59
CA PRO A 75 3.33 10.24 11.03
C PRO A 75 4.62 10.09 11.82
N SER A 76 5.74 9.85 11.13
CA SER A 76 7.07 9.79 11.76
C SER A 76 7.40 11.19 12.28
N GLY A 77 6.91 11.50 13.48
CA GLY A 77 6.94 12.82 14.10
C GLY A 77 6.59 12.80 15.59
N GLU A 78 6.68 11.64 16.23
CA GLU A 78 6.83 11.54 17.68
C GLU A 78 8.12 10.76 17.94
N ASP A 79 9.24 11.48 17.86
CA ASP A 79 10.37 11.18 18.73
C ASP A 79 9.81 11.12 20.15
N ALA A 80 9.65 9.90 20.67
CA ALA A 80 9.61 9.70 22.11
C ALA A 80 11.00 10.11 22.63
N GLU A 81 11.19 11.41 22.87
CA GLU A 81 12.24 11.93 23.73
C GLU A 81 11.99 11.36 25.13
N ASP A 82 12.40 10.11 25.36
CA ASP A 82 12.60 9.56 26.71
C ASP A 82 13.91 10.18 27.24
N GLY A 83 13.80 11.46 27.55
CA GLY A 83 14.88 12.32 28.00
C GLY A 83 14.59 12.83 29.42
N THR A 84 15.28 12.23 30.39
CA THR A 84 15.69 12.82 31.67
C THR A 84 14.62 13.10 32.74
N GLY A 85 14.58 12.20 33.74
CA GLY A 85 15.09 12.48 35.08
C GLY A 85 14.24 13.33 36.04
N ILE A 86 13.77 12.70 37.11
CA ILE A 86 13.64 13.26 38.47
C ILE A 86 13.88 12.09 39.45
N ALA A 87 15.03 12.07 40.14
CA ALA A 87 15.27 12.59 41.49
C ALA A 87 14.74 11.69 42.60
#